data_AF-A0A150FBY1-F1
#
_entry.id   AF-A0A150FBY1-F1
#
_cell.length_a   1.000
_cell.length_b   1.000
_cell.length_c   1.000
_cell.angle_alpha   90.00
_cell.angle_beta   90.00
_cell.angle_gamma   90.00
#
_symmetry.space_group_name_H-M   'P 1'
#
loop_
_entity.id
_entity.type
_entity.pdbx_description
1 polymer ?
#
loop_
_entity_poly.entity_id
_entity_poly.type
_entity_poly.pdbx_seq_one_letter_code
_entity_poly.pdbx_strand_id
1 'polypeptide(L)'
;MQYFSPEQQFNAWVVSDLVKQVFRRQTLCPDGVQELADFAEETFHINIDFVFSIIMNIGDIEFVLPNEIQGKLSAYLAALRPFITLDMLDSSKANAYAYLEHEKYTDVYQLFL
;
A
#
# COMPACT_ATOMS: atom_id res chain seq x y z
N MET A 1 -14.60 -7.61 -13.69
CA MET A 1 -13.61 -6.56 -13.37
C MET A 1 -14.19 -5.71 -12.26
N GLN A 2 -13.78 -5.99 -11.02
CA GLN A 2 -13.91 -4.99 -9.96
C GLN A 2 -13.01 -3.81 -10.31
N TYR A 3 -13.52 -2.61 -10.13
CA TYR A 3 -12.78 -1.38 -10.36
C TYR A 3 -12.48 -0.79 -9.00
N PHE A 4 -11.21 -0.83 -8.58
CA PHE A 4 -10.79 -0.18 -7.33
C PHE A 4 -10.75 1.32 -7.54
N SER A 5 -11.30 2.06 -6.59
CA SER A 5 -11.30 3.52 -6.67
C SER A 5 -9.86 4.06 -6.63
N PRO A 6 -9.58 5.22 -7.23
CA PRO A 6 -8.27 5.85 -7.14
C PRO A 6 -7.82 6.07 -5.69
N GLU A 7 -8.76 6.29 -4.77
CA GLU A 7 -8.47 6.39 -3.34
C GLU A 7 -8.05 5.05 -2.71
N GLN A 8 -8.66 3.94 -3.12
CA GLN A 8 -8.21 2.60 -2.70
C GLN A 8 -6.82 2.29 -3.25
N GLN A 9 -6.54 2.65 -4.50
CA GLN A 9 -5.22 2.51 -5.11
C GLN A 9 -4.17 3.39 -4.43
N PHE A 10 -4.53 4.63 -4.08
CA PHE A 10 -3.68 5.55 -3.31
C PHE A 10 -3.27 4.92 -1.97
N ASN A 11 -4.24 4.42 -1.21
CA ASN A 11 -3.97 3.80 0.09
C ASN A 11 -3.15 2.52 -0.03
N ALA A 12 -3.43 1.68 -1.03
CA ALA A 12 -2.66 0.47 -1.31
C ALA A 12 -1.20 0.81 -1.69
N TRP A 13 -1.00 1.85 -2.51
CA TRP A 13 0.33 2.35 -2.85
C TRP A 13 1.10 2.82 -1.62
N VAL A 14 0.45 3.60 -0.75
CA VAL A 14 1.09 4.08 0.48
C VAL A 14 1.51 2.92 1.37
N VAL A 15 0.65 1.91 1.55
CA VAL A 15 1.02 0.69 2.30
C VAL A 15 2.26 0.03 1.69
N SER A 16 2.27 -0.21 0.38
CA SER A 16 3.39 -0.86 -0.31
C SER A 16 4.71 -0.08 -0.15
N ASP A 17 4.68 1.23 -0.39
CA ASP A 17 5.90 2.04 -0.33
C ASP A 17 6.40 2.20 1.11
N LEU A 18 5.52 2.27 2.10
CA LEU A 18 5.92 2.28 3.52
C LEU A 18 6.59 0.97 3.93
N VAL A 19 6.03 -0.19 3.57
CA VAL A 19 6.65 -1.49 3.83
C VAL A 19 8.06 -1.53 3.22
N LYS A 20 8.20 -1.08 1.97
CA LYS A 20 9.48 -1.01 1.27
C LYS A 20 10.48 -0.07 1.96
N GLN A 21 10.04 1.10 2.41
CA GLN A 21 10.92 2.02 3.14
C GLN A 21 11.35 1.44 4.50
N VAL A 22 10.46 0.74 5.21
CA VAL A 22 10.79 0.05 6.46
C VAL A 22 11.76 -1.11 6.20
N PHE A 23 11.50 -1.93 5.18
CA PHE A 23 12.36 -3.03 4.77
C PHE A 23 13.79 -2.54 4.50
N ARG A 24 13.96 -1.50 3.68
CA ARG A 24 15.26 -0.89 3.37
C ARG A 24 16.00 -0.33 4.58
N ARG A 25 15.28 0.09 5.62
CA ARG A 25 15.89 0.57 6.88
C ARG A 25 16.37 -0.60 7.75
N GLN A 26 15.69 -1.73 7.68
CA GLN A 26 15.94 -2.88 8.57
C GLN A 26 16.85 -3.94 7.93
N THR A 27 16.95 -3.99 6.60
CA THR A 27 17.72 -5.01 5.89
C THR A 27 18.83 -4.38 5.05
N LEU A 28 19.94 -5.11 4.93
CA LEU A 28 21.03 -4.82 3.98
C LEU A 28 20.84 -5.58 2.65
N CYS A 29 19.72 -6.28 2.50
CA CYS A 29 19.45 -7.11 1.33
C CYS A 29 19.01 -6.25 0.14
N PRO A 30 19.33 -6.65 -1.10
CA PRO A 30 18.74 -6.03 -2.28
C PRO A 30 17.20 -6.21 -2.28
N ASP A 31 16.50 -5.19 -2.77
CA ASP A 31 15.03 -5.14 -2.84
C ASP A 31 14.46 -6.12 -3.88
N GLY A 32 14.43 -7.42 -3.55
CA GLY A 32 13.65 -8.39 -4.32
C GLY A 32 12.17 -8.34 -3.92
N VAL A 33 11.28 -8.53 -4.90
CA VAL A 33 9.82 -8.46 -4.70
C VAL A 33 9.35 -9.56 -3.75
N GLN A 34 9.95 -10.75 -3.80
CA GLN A 34 9.61 -11.86 -2.93
C GLN A 34 10.04 -11.59 -1.49
N GLU A 35 11.26 -11.09 -1.29
CA GLU A 35 11.80 -10.77 0.02
C GLU A 35 11.00 -9.66 0.71
N LEU A 36 10.52 -8.69 -0.07
CA LEU A 36 9.60 -7.66 0.42
C LEU A 36 8.25 -8.27 0.85
N ALA A 37 7.70 -9.20 0.06
CA ALA A 37 6.44 -9.85 0.35
C ALA A 37 6.52 -10.71 1.62
N ASP A 38 7.57 -11.54 1.73
CA ASP A 38 7.82 -12.38 2.90
C ASP A 38 7.99 -11.52 4.15
N PHE A 39 8.78 -10.44 4.07
CA PHE A 39 8.96 -9.51 5.18
C PHE A 39 7.64 -8.86 5.64
N ALA A 40 6.81 -8.43 4.69
CA ALA A 40 5.54 -7.78 4.97
C ALA A 40 4.56 -8.73 5.69
N GLU A 41 4.48 -9.98 5.22
CA GLU A 41 3.60 -11.00 5.78
C GLU A 41 4.11 -11.46 7.17
N GLU A 42 5.40 -11.73 7.31
CA GLU A 42 5.99 -12.22 8.56
C GLU A 42 6.03 -11.15 9.66
N THR A 43 6.30 -9.90 9.31
CA THR A 43 6.53 -8.83 10.30
C THR A 43 5.25 -8.06 10.64
N PHE A 44 4.40 -7.84 9.64
CA PHE A 44 3.23 -6.95 9.77
C PHE A 44 1.91 -7.64 9.44
N HIS A 45 1.92 -8.93 9.04
CA HIS A 45 0.75 -9.64 8.54
C HIS A 45 0.07 -8.89 7.36
N ILE A 46 0.89 -8.28 6.51
CA ILE A 46 0.46 -7.54 5.33
C ILE A 46 0.59 -8.45 4.11
N ASN A 47 -0.55 -8.73 3.47
CA ASN A 47 -0.60 -9.50 2.25
C ASN A 47 -0.29 -8.60 1.04
N ILE A 48 0.95 -8.67 0.53
CA ILE A 48 1.41 -7.84 -0.59
C ILE A 48 0.70 -8.21 -1.90
N ASP A 49 0.35 -9.47 -2.14
CA ASP A 49 -0.39 -9.88 -3.33
C ASP A 49 -1.76 -9.19 -3.41
N PHE A 50 -2.45 -9.06 -2.28
CA PHE A 50 -3.70 -8.33 -2.15
C PHE A 50 -3.50 -6.83 -2.42
N VAL A 51 -2.46 -6.22 -1.85
CA VAL A 51 -2.13 -4.81 -2.06
C VAL A 51 -1.82 -4.54 -3.54
N PHE A 52 -1.04 -5.40 -4.17
CA PHE A 52 -0.67 -5.32 -5.59
C PHE A 52 -1.86 -5.54 -6.53
N SER A 53 -2.77 -6.43 -6.17
CA SER A 53 -4.02 -6.63 -6.91
C SER A 53 -4.86 -5.35 -6.96
N ILE A 54 -4.90 -4.58 -5.86
CA ILE A 54 -5.56 -3.26 -5.82
C ILE A 54 -4.82 -2.26 -6.72
N ILE A 55 -3.51 -2.11 -6.56
CA ILE A 55 -2.69 -1.13 -7.29
C ILE A 55 -2.74 -1.34 -8.80
N MET A 56 -2.59 -2.58 -9.25
CA MET A 56 -2.59 -2.91 -10.68
C MET A 56 -4.00 -3.09 -11.25
N ASN A 57 -5.02 -3.05 -10.39
CA ASN A 57 -6.41 -3.35 -10.75
C ASN A 57 -6.52 -4.71 -11.49
N ILE A 58 -5.74 -5.70 -11.02
CA ILE A 58 -5.71 -7.08 -11.53
C ILE A 58 -6.10 -8.06 -10.43
N GLY A 59 -6.58 -9.23 -10.85
CA GLY A 59 -7.01 -10.29 -9.92
C GLY A 59 -8.50 -10.18 -9.61
N ASP A 60 -9.16 -11.33 -9.58
CA ASP A 60 -10.53 -11.45 -9.14
C ASP A 60 -10.54 -11.46 -7.61
N ILE A 61 -10.60 -10.28 -7.01
CA ILE A 61 -10.90 -10.14 -5.58
C ILE A 61 -12.42 -10.35 -5.40
N GLU A 62 -12.95 -11.48 -5.89
CA GLU A 62 -14.39 -11.77 -6.08
C GLU A 62 -15.27 -11.60 -4.82
N PHE A 63 -14.69 -11.41 -3.64
CA PHE A 63 -15.39 -11.44 -2.37
C PHE A 63 -15.11 -10.31 -1.39
N VAL A 64 -14.32 -9.28 -1.74
CA VAL A 64 -14.02 -8.21 -0.78
C VAL A 64 -14.91 -7.00 -1.05
N LEU A 65 -15.87 -6.76 -0.17
CA LEU A 65 -16.72 -5.57 -0.20
C LEU A 65 -15.84 -4.31 -0.06
N PRO A 66 -16.18 -3.16 -0.67
CA PRO A 66 -15.38 -1.94 -0.56
C PRO A 66 -15.04 -1.53 0.88
N ASN A 67 -15.97 -1.74 1.82
CA ASN A 67 -15.76 -1.48 3.25
C ASN A 67 -14.72 -2.42 3.89
N GLU A 68 -14.61 -3.65 3.39
CA GLU A 68 -13.61 -4.62 3.85
C GLU A 68 -12.22 -4.26 3.30
N ILE A 69 -12.14 -3.69 2.09
CA ILE A 69 -10.90 -3.14 1.53
C ILE A 69 -10.39 -1.99 2.40
N GLN A 70 -11.26 -1.02 2.68
CA GLN A 70 -10.90 0.13 3.52
C GLN A 70 -10.45 -0.31 4.92
N GLY A 71 -11.21 -1.20 5.57
CA GLY A 71 -10.85 -1.71 6.90
C GLY A 71 -9.51 -2.45 6.91
N LYS A 72 -9.23 -3.23 5.86
CA LYS A 72 -7.97 -3.97 5.74
C LYS A 72 -6.77 -3.06 5.47
N LEU A 73 -6.90 -2.09 4.56
CA LEU A 73 -5.86 -1.09 4.30
C LEU A 73 -5.60 -0.20 5.52
N SER A 74 -6.64 0.22 6.25
CA SER A 74 -6.48 0.96 7.52
C SER A 74 -5.74 0.12 8.56
N ALA A 75 -6.07 -1.18 8.70
CA ALA A 75 -5.35 -2.07 9.60
C ALA A 75 -3.86 -2.18 9.25
N TYR A 76 -3.52 -2.25 7.95
CA TYR A 76 -2.13 -2.26 7.50
C TYR A 76 -1.39 -0.95 7.81
N LEU A 77 -2.03 0.20 7.58
CA LEU A 77 -1.47 1.50 7.95
C LEU A 77 -1.27 1.63 9.47
N ALA A 78 -2.22 1.13 10.26
CA ALA A 78 -2.11 1.10 11.71
C ALA A 78 -0.96 0.21 12.19
N ALA A 79 -0.75 -0.96 11.56
CA ALA A 79 0.36 -1.86 11.87
C ALA A 79 1.74 -1.25 11.55
N LEU A 80 1.83 -0.46 10.47
CA LEU A 80 3.08 0.22 10.07
C LEU A 80 3.37 1.47 10.90
N ARG A 81 2.34 2.11 11.48
CA ARG A 81 2.46 3.40 12.19
C ARG A 81 3.58 3.48 13.23
N PRO A 82 3.87 2.46 14.05
CA PRO A 82 4.96 2.52 15.03
C PRO A 82 6.36 2.55 14.42
N PHE A 83 6.51 2.16 13.14
CA PHE A 83 7.79 1.93 12.48
C PHE A 83 8.15 3.02 11.45
N ILE A 84 7.22 3.93 11.18
CA ILE A 84 7.36 4.96 10.15
C ILE A 84 7.55 6.35 10.77
N THR A 85 8.36 7.17 10.12
CA THR A 85 8.52 8.59 10.44
C THR A 85 7.58 9.44 9.59
N LEU A 86 7.29 10.68 10.00
CA LEU A 86 6.47 11.61 9.21
C LEU A 86 7.01 11.77 7.78
N ASP A 87 8.33 11.90 7.61
CA ASP A 87 8.96 12.03 6.29
C ASP A 87 8.73 10.81 5.38
N MET A 88 8.64 9.60 5.96
CA MET A 88 8.35 8.38 5.19
C MET A 88 6.91 8.39 4.70
N LEU A 89 5.99 8.82 5.56
CA LEU A 89 4.58 8.95 5.23
C LEU A 89 4.37 10.00 4.15
N ASP A 90 5.00 11.17 4.27
CA ASP A 90 4.81 12.25 3.32
C ASP A 90 5.48 11.97 1.97
N SER A 91 6.66 11.36 1.96
CA SER A 91 7.28 10.87 0.71
C SER A 91 6.45 9.77 0.06
N SER A 92 5.88 8.85 0.83
CA SER A 92 5.02 7.79 0.32
C SER A 92 3.73 8.33 -0.32
N LYS A 93 3.07 9.31 0.32
CA LYS A 93 1.94 10.02 -0.28
C LYS A 93 2.33 10.72 -1.58
N ALA A 94 3.46 11.41 -1.61
CA ALA A 94 3.93 12.10 -2.81
C ALA A 94 4.20 11.11 -3.96
N ASN A 95 4.80 9.95 -3.65
CA ASN A 95 5.01 8.88 -4.62
C ASN A 95 3.68 8.29 -5.13
N ALA A 96 2.68 8.14 -4.25
CA ALA A 96 1.35 7.66 -4.61
C ALA A 96 0.63 8.64 -5.54
N TYR A 97 0.69 9.94 -5.24
CA TYR A 97 0.15 10.97 -6.12
C TYR A 97 0.85 10.96 -7.48
N ALA A 98 2.18 10.88 -7.52
CA ALA A 98 2.92 10.81 -8.78
C ALA A 98 2.50 9.59 -9.62
N TYR A 99 2.26 8.43 -9.00
CA TYR A 99 1.76 7.24 -9.67
C TYR A 99 0.35 7.46 -10.25
N LEU A 100 -0.57 8.06 -9.50
CA LEU A 100 -1.95 8.28 -9.93
C LEU A 100 -2.12 9.49 -10.87
N GLU A 101 -1.23 10.48 -10.82
CA GLU A 101 -1.20 11.60 -11.78
C GLU A 101 -0.86 11.10 -13.19
N HIS A 102 0.00 10.07 -13.30
CA HIS A 102 0.19 9.36 -14.57
C HIS A 102 -1.12 8.74 -15.10
N GLU A 103 -2.10 8.48 -14.22
CA GLU A 103 -3.44 8.00 -14.57
C GLU A 103 -4.51 9.11 -14.74
N LYS A 104 -4.12 10.38 -14.71
CA LYS A 104 -4.97 11.59 -14.92
C LYS A 104 -5.94 11.95 -13.78
N TYR A 105 -5.59 11.68 -12.52
CA TYR A 105 -6.42 12.14 -11.39
C TYR A 105 -5.84 13.38 -10.71
N THR A 106 -6.71 14.35 -10.40
CA THR A 106 -6.39 15.65 -9.78
C THR A 106 -7.01 15.83 -8.39
N ASP A 107 -7.48 14.74 -7.77
CA ASP A 107 -8.17 14.79 -6.48
C ASP A 107 -7.20 14.61 -5.30
N VAL A 108 -7.54 15.23 -4.16
CA VAL A 108 -6.85 15.00 -2.89
C VAL A 108 -7.45 13.75 -2.23
N TYR A 109 -6.66 12.68 -2.13
CA TYR A 109 -7.07 11.40 -1.54
C TYR A 109 -6.89 11.39 -0.03
N GLN A 110 -7.82 10.75 0.68
CA GLN A 110 -7.72 10.56 2.13
C GLN A 110 -7.02 9.24 2.45
N LEU A 111 -6.15 9.30 3.47
CA LEU A 111 -5.63 8.09 4.09
C LEU A 111 -6.72 7.41 4.92
N PHE A 112 -6.84 6.11 4.78
CA PHE A 112 -7.68 5.27 5.62
C PHE A 112 -7.00 5.10 6.98
N LEU A 113 -7.33 5.99 7.93
CA LEU A 113 -6.84 5.95 9.31
C LEU A 113 -7.87 5.29 10.24
#